data_AF-A0A6A8QJ24-F1
#
_entry.id   AF-A0A6A8QJ24-F1
#
_cell.length_a   1.000
_cell.length_b   1.000
_cell.length_c   1.000
_cell.angle_alpha   90.00
_cell.angle_beta   90.00
_cell.angle_gamma   90.00
#
_symmetry.space_group_name_H-M   'P 1'
#
loop_
_entity.id
_entity.type
_entity.pdbx_description
1 polymer ?
#
loop_
_entity_poly.entity_id
_entity_poly.type
_entity_poly.pdbx_seq_one_letter_code
_entity_poly.pdbx_strand_id
1 'polypeptide(L)'
;MFVKQCKIVNIQAGQAVPGDRVEGDAMGMGTDGDTPAELALRRRWYLEELEVAGGWSSADLTRAFARVPREDFLPPGPWTIEALGGDYYPTPDASIRHILHAVGICLDIKRNLNSGNPALVGRSLALADVRPGETVFHVGSGFGYFTAVLAELAGPKGRVIAAEIDPDLRAAAARNLSRYPHVTVVGDALTEDLPPVDVVFSSAGLATVPRRWVDALRPGGRMLLPLTGSLDGGYVFRFRRTADPSRFDADRITVTRYFPCAGTRAPADMSALDLALCDRRIDLASRLSLRLDPHDKDELCWLHAADYCLRLE
;
A
#
# COMPACT_ATOMS: atom_id res chain seq x y z
N MET A 1 -24.08 -22.12 9.82
CA MET A 1 -23.49 -22.89 8.70
C MET A 1 -23.74 -22.09 7.42
N PHE A 2 -22.94 -21.05 7.16
CA PHE A 2 -23.08 -20.19 5.98
C PHE A 2 -22.03 -20.58 4.95
N VAL A 3 -22.51 -20.96 3.78
CA VAL A 3 -21.72 -21.51 2.67
C VAL A 3 -20.95 -20.37 1.99
N LYS A 4 -19.62 -20.40 2.10
CA LYS A 4 -18.71 -19.71 1.17
C LYS A 4 -18.90 -20.32 -0.22
N GLN A 5 -19.44 -19.55 -1.17
CA GLN A 5 -19.21 -19.79 -2.60
C GLN A 5 -18.47 -18.58 -3.19
N CYS A 6 -17.14 -18.56 -3.01
CA CYS A 6 -16.27 -18.02 -4.05
C CYS A 6 -16.13 -19.14 -5.08
N LYS A 7 -17.00 -19.15 -6.10
CA LYS A 7 -16.72 -19.92 -7.31
C LYS A 7 -15.61 -19.18 -8.04
N ILE A 8 -14.47 -19.85 -8.18
CA ILE A 8 -13.42 -19.51 -9.14
C ILE A 8 -14.11 -19.47 -10.50
N VAL A 9 -14.28 -18.27 -11.05
CA VAL A 9 -14.70 -18.12 -12.45
C VAL A 9 -13.42 -18.23 -13.27
N ASN A 10 -13.28 -19.34 -13.98
CA ASN A 10 -12.29 -19.49 -15.04
C ASN A 10 -12.64 -18.47 -16.14
N ILE A 11 -11.89 -17.37 -16.22
CA ILE A 11 -12.05 -16.41 -17.31
C ILE A 11 -11.14 -16.89 -18.44
N GLN A 12 -11.74 -17.49 -19.47
CA GLN A 12 -11.08 -17.67 -20.76
C GLN A 12 -10.83 -16.28 -21.35
N ALA A 13 -9.62 -16.06 -21.88
CA ALA A 13 -9.22 -14.83 -22.54
C ALA A 13 -10.22 -14.47 -23.66
N GLY A 14 -10.99 -13.39 -23.45
CA GLY A 14 -11.91 -12.82 -24.42
C GLY A 14 -11.14 -11.93 -25.40
N GLN A 15 -11.41 -12.11 -26.69
CA GLN A 15 -10.76 -11.38 -27.79
C GLN A 15 -11.09 -9.88 -27.76
N ALA A 16 -10.12 -9.07 -28.18
CA ALA A 16 -10.25 -7.62 -28.32
C ALA A 16 -11.37 -7.26 -29.32
N VAL A 17 -12.24 -6.32 -28.93
CA VAL A 17 -13.26 -5.75 -29.81
C VAL A 17 -12.65 -4.54 -30.56
N PRO A 18 -12.79 -4.41 -31.88
CA PRO A 18 -12.29 -3.25 -32.62
C PRO A 18 -13.06 -1.98 -32.26
N GLY A 19 -12.35 -0.90 -31.96
CA GLY A 19 -12.93 0.42 -31.70
C GLY A 19 -13.26 1.15 -32.99
N ASP A 20 -14.54 1.49 -33.18
CA ASP A 20 -14.96 2.49 -34.17
C ASP A 20 -14.65 3.90 -33.64
N ARG A 21 -13.97 4.69 -34.48
CA ARG A 21 -13.70 6.11 -34.22
C ARG A 21 -14.99 6.90 -34.38
N VAL A 22 -15.37 7.65 -33.34
CA VAL A 22 -16.34 8.73 -33.47
C VAL A 22 -15.56 10.04 -33.51
N GLU A 23 -15.54 10.67 -34.69
CA GLU A 23 -15.16 12.07 -34.85
C GLU A 23 -16.26 12.96 -34.26
N GLY A 24 -15.88 13.93 -33.43
CA GLY A 24 -16.78 14.90 -32.82
C GLY A 24 -16.00 16.13 -32.37
N ASP A 25 -16.42 17.28 -32.89
CA ASP A 25 -15.74 18.58 -32.93
C ASP A 25 -15.18 19.15 -31.62
N ALA A 26 -14.11 19.95 -31.81
CA ALA A 26 -13.48 20.78 -30.81
C ALA A 26 -14.35 21.99 -30.40
N MET A 27 -14.51 22.21 -29.09
CA MET A 27 -14.24 23.47 -28.37
C MET A 27 -14.92 23.46 -26.99
N GLY A 28 -14.11 23.42 -25.93
CA GLY A 28 -14.58 23.58 -24.55
C GLY A 28 -13.44 23.37 -23.56
N MET A 29 -12.77 24.45 -23.19
CA MET A 29 -11.75 24.49 -22.14
C MET A 29 -12.35 24.19 -20.76
N GLY A 30 -11.73 23.23 -20.05
CA GLY A 30 -11.59 23.12 -18.60
C GLY A 30 -12.72 23.58 -17.68
N THR A 31 -13.53 22.64 -17.20
CA THR A 31 -13.91 22.44 -15.79
C THR A 31 -14.72 21.14 -15.75
N ASP A 32 -14.52 20.27 -14.75
CA ASP A 32 -15.52 19.26 -14.40
C ASP A 32 -16.89 19.96 -14.39
N GLY A 33 -17.84 19.51 -15.20
CA GLY A 33 -19.17 20.13 -15.32
C GLY A 33 -20.02 20.05 -14.04
N ASP A 34 -19.43 19.62 -12.92
CA ASP A 34 -20.05 19.56 -11.61
C ASP A 34 -20.00 20.93 -10.92
N THR A 35 -21.12 21.32 -10.33
CA THR A 35 -21.19 22.40 -9.35
C THR A 35 -20.37 22.05 -8.09
N PRO A 36 -19.96 23.05 -7.27
CA PRO A 36 -19.29 22.79 -6.01
C PRO A 36 -20.07 21.84 -5.06
N ALA A 37 -21.40 21.87 -5.12
CA ALA A 37 -22.26 20.99 -4.33
C ALA A 37 -22.21 19.53 -4.82
N GLU A 38 -22.22 19.32 -6.13
CA GLU A 38 -22.09 17.99 -6.73
C GLU A 38 -20.73 17.38 -6.44
N LEU A 39 -19.66 18.17 -6.56
CA LEU A 39 -18.31 17.70 -6.21
C LEU A 39 -18.20 17.32 -4.72
N ALA A 40 -18.77 18.11 -3.82
CA ALA A 40 -18.80 17.79 -2.40
C ALA A 40 -19.57 16.50 -2.11
N LEU A 41 -20.67 16.26 -2.83
CA LEU A 41 -21.43 15.00 -2.73
C LEU A 41 -20.62 13.81 -3.24
N ARG A 42 -19.94 13.94 -4.39
CA ARG A 42 -19.06 12.87 -4.92
C ARG A 42 -17.94 12.51 -3.96
N ARG A 43 -17.26 13.50 -3.38
CA ARG A 43 -16.21 13.25 -2.39
C ARG A 43 -16.75 12.53 -1.15
N ARG A 44 -17.98 12.83 -0.73
CA ARG A 44 -18.63 12.09 0.38
C ARG A 44 -18.87 10.62 0.01
N TRP A 45 -19.46 10.35 -1.15
CA TRP A 45 -19.70 8.98 -1.62
C TRP A 45 -18.40 8.20 -1.83
N TYR A 46 -17.36 8.86 -2.34
CA TYR A 46 -16.03 8.26 -2.43
C TYR A 46 -15.54 7.77 -1.07
N LEU A 47 -15.66 8.58 -0.01
CA LEU A 47 -15.25 8.18 1.34
C LEU A 47 -16.10 7.01 1.89
N GLU A 48 -17.41 7.04 1.66
CA GLU A 48 -18.32 5.93 2.04
C GLU A 48 -17.94 4.63 1.30
N GLU A 49 -17.63 4.72 0.00
CA GLU A 49 -17.15 3.60 -0.80
C GLU A 49 -15.83 3.05 -0.23
N LEU A 50 -14.88 3.93 0.12
CA LEU A 50 -13.61 3.55 0.72
C LEU A 50 -13.80 2.79 2.04
N GLU A 51 -14.63 3.29 2.94
CA GLU A 51 -14.92 2.68 4.24
C GLU A 51 -15.54 1.28 4.08
N VAL A 52 -16.52 1.15 3.19
CA VAL A 52 -17.22 -0.12 2.94
C VAL A 52 -16.29 -1.14 2.27
N ALA A 53 -15.59 -0.74 1.20
CA ALA A 53 -14.72 -1.63 0.45
C ALA A 53 -13.45 -2.00 1.24
N GLY A 54 -12.92 -1.08 2.03
CA GLY A 54 -11.76 -1.30 2.87
C GLY A 54 -12.07 -1.94 4.22
N GLY A 55 -13.33 -1.89 4.67
CA GLY A 55 -13.77 -2.49 5.91
C GLY A 55 -13.17 -1.85 7.17
N TRP A 56 -13.15 -0.51 7.23
CA TRP A 56 -12.74 0.23 8.42
C TRP A 56 -13.86 1.15 8.94
N SER A 57 -13.74 1.57 10.20
CA SER A 57 -14.63 2.54 10.85
C SER A 57 -13.87 3.63 11.60
N SER A 58 -12.57 3.79 11.33
CA SER A 58 -11.72 4.82 11.94
C SER A 58 -12.08 6.21 11.43
N ALA A 59 -12.71 7.01 12.29
CA ALA A 59 -13.08 8.39 11.97
C ALA A 59 -11.87 9.28 11.62
N ASP A 60 -10.71 9.01 12.23
CA ASP A 60 -9.49 9.78 11.96
C ASP A 60 -8.90 9.45 10.59
N LEU A 61 -8.95 8.18 10.18
CA LEU A 61 -8.54 7.77 8.83
C LEU A 61 -9.47 8.36 7.76
N THR A 62 -10.79 8.29 7.98
CA THR A 62 -11.77 8.87 7.06
C THR A 62 -11.59 10.38 6.93
N ARG A 63 -11.30 11.07 8.04
CA ARG A 63 -10.97 12.50 8.03
C ARG A 63 -9.67 12.81 7.29
N ALA A 64 -8.65 11.97 7.42
CA ALA A 64 -7.39 12.12 6.70
C ALA A 64 -7.62 11.98 5.18
N PHE A 65 -8.32 10.95 4.72
CA PHE A 65 -8.70 10.83 3.30
C PHE A 65 -9.52 12.03 2.80
N ALA A 66 -10.47 12.52 3.60
CA ALA A 66 -11.29 13.67 3.23
C ALA A 66 -10.48 14.97 3.02
N ARG A 67 -9.33 15.10 3.69
CA ARG A 67 -8.45 16.29 3.65
C ARG A 67 -7.41 16.25 2.54
N VAL A 68 -7.23 15.10 1.90
CA VAL A 68 -6.21 14.89 0.87
C VAL A 68 -6.94 14.72 -0.47
N PRO A 69 -7.12 15.79 -1.28
CA PRO A 69 -7.71 15.67 -2.60
C PRO A 69 -6.80 14.79 -3.45
N ARG A 70 -7.33 13.66 -3.92
CA ARG A 70 -6.57 12.65 -4.65
C ARG A 70 -6.03 13.19 -5.97
N GLU A 71 -6.82 14.03 -6.62
CA GLU A 71 -6.51 14.73 -7.86
C GLU A 71 -5.24 15.59 -7.79
N ASP A 72 -4.88 16.11 -6.61
CA ASP A 72 -3.67 16.92 -6.42
C ASP A 72 -2.38 16.11 -6.60
N PHE A 73 -2.46 14.78 -6.54
CA PHE A 73 -1.31 13.88 -6.58
C PHE A 73 -1.19 13.12 -7.90
N LEU A 74 -2.05 13.38 -8.87
CA LEU A 74 -2.02 12.72 -10.17
C LEU A 74 -1.63 13.72 -11.27
N PRO A 75 -0.95 13.27 -12.33
CA PRO A 75 -0.78 14.11 -13.52
C PRO A 75 -2.16 14.42 -14.14
N PRO A 76 -2.27 15.46 -14.99
CA PRO A 76 -3.50 15.74 -15.72
C PRO A 76 -4.01 14.50 -16.48
N GLY A 77 -5.31 14.24 -16.39
CA GLY A 77 -5.96 13.14 -17.10
C GLY A 77 -6.03 13.36 -18.62
N PRO A 78 -6.65 12.42 -19.38
CA PRO A 78 -7.31 11.20 -18.91
C PRO A 78 -6.33 10.22 -18.24
N TRP A 79 -6.84 9.43 -17.31
CA TRP A 79 -6.06 8.46 -16.56
C TRP A 79 -6.24 7.06 -17.10
N THR A 80 -5.41 6.14 -16.63
CA THR A 80 -5.56 4.71 -16.89
C THR A 80 -5.83 4.01 -15.57
N ILE A 81 -6.96 3.32 -15.48
CA ILE A 81 -7.45 2.67 -14.25
C ILE A 81 -7.12 1.19 -14.30
N GLU A 82 -6.69 0.65 -13.16
CA GLU A 82 -6.54 -0.79 -12.94
C GLU A 82 -7.92 -1.44 -12.72
N ALA A 83 -8.27 -2.39 -13.58
CA ALA A 83 -9.46 -3.22 -13.44
C ALA A 83 -9.25 -4.34 -12.41
N LEU A 84 -10.36 -4.86 -11.90
CA LEU A 84 -10.36 -6.05 -11.04
C LEU A 84 -9.82 -7.26 -11.83
N GLY A 85 -8.55 -7.60 -11.62
CA GLY A 85 -7.84 -8.64 -12.37
C GLY A 85 -6.42 -8.27 -12.80
N GLY A 86 -6.10 -6.96 -12.79
CA GLY A 86 -4.79 -6.42 -13.16
C GLY A 86 -4.70 -5.91 -14.60
N ASP A 87 -5.80 -5.97 -15.36
CA ASP A 87 -5.92 -5.28 -16.65
C ASP A 87 -6.03 -3.77 -16.46
N TYR A 88 -5.80 -3.01 -17.53
CA TYR A 88 -5.90 -1.55 -17.51
C TYR A 88 -6.84 -1.03 -18.59
N TYR A 89 -7.57 0.03 -18.28
CA TYR A 89 -8.42 0.73 -19.24
C TYR A 89 -8.33 2.26 -19.06
N PRO A 90 -8.39 3.03 -20.16
CA PRO A 90 -8.35 4.48 -20.09
C PRO A 90 -9.69 5.05 -19.62
N THR A 91 -9.65 6.20 -18.93
CA THR A 91 -10.84 7.02 -18.68
C THR A 91 -11.25 7.72 -19.98
N PRO A 92 -12.56 7.93 -20.20
CA PRO A 92 -13.06 8.56 -21.43
C PRO A 92 -12.66 10.04 -21.53
N ASP A 93 -12.45 10.70 -20.39
CA ASP A 93 -12.10 12.11 -20.28
C ASP A 93 -11.22 12.32 -19.02
N ALA A 94 -10.85 13.58 -18.77
CA ALA A 94 -10.03 13.98 -17.62
C ALA A 94 -10.86 14.33 -16.36
N SER A 95 -12.13 13.91 -16.29
CA SER A 95 -12.99 14.25 -15.16
C SER A 95 -12.60 13.50 -13.89
N ILE A 96 -12.44 14.21 -12.77
CA ILE A 96 -12.00 13.60 -11.51
C ILE A 96 -13.01 12.58 -10.96
N ARG A 97 -14.25 12.57 -11.46
CA ARG A 97 -15.24 11.53 -11.13
C ARG A 97 -14.69 10.12 -11.36
N HIS A 98 -13.78 9.95 -12.32
CA HIS A 98 -13.19 8.65 -12.65
C HIS A 98 -12.18 8.16 -11.62
N ILE A 99 -11.59 9.06 -10.83
CA ILE A 99 -10.58 8.73 -9.80
C ILE A 99 -11.14 8.79 -8.38
N LEU A 100 -12.34 9.35 -8.19
CA LEU A 100 -13.11 9.35 -6.95
C LEU A 100 -13.85 8.02 -6.74
N HIS A 101 -13.11 6.92 -6.90
CA HIS A 101 -13.55 5.54 -6.68
C HIS A 101 -12.46 4.70 -6.00
N ALA A 102 -12.83 3.57 -5.42
CA ALA A 102 -11.91 2.58 -4.86
C ALA A 102 -11.17 1.81 -5.96
N VAL A 103 -10.34 2.51 -6.73
CA VAL A 103 -9.58 1.99 -7.88
C VAL A 103 -8.11 2.41 -7.82
N GLY A 104 -7.21 1.58 -8.36
CA GLY A 104 -5.82 1.94 -8.59
C GLY A 104 -5.66 2.73 -9.90
N ILE A 105 -4.78 3.73 -9.91
CA ILE A 105 -4.41 4.48 -11.12
C ILE A 105 -3.03 4.03 -11.58
N CYS A 106 -2.90 3.68 -12.85
CA CYS A 106 -1.64 3.33 -13.49
C CYS A 106 -0.68 4.53 -13.47
N LEU A 107 0.52 4.32 -12.94
CA LEU A 107 1.61 5.30 -12.91
C LEU A 107 2.59 5.06 -14.06
N ASP A 108 2.88 3.79 -14.36
CA ASP A 108 3.69 3.37 -15.51
C ASP A 108 3.18 2.01 -16.03
N ILE A 109 2.53 2.05 -17.19
CA ILE A 109 1.96 0.85 -17.82
C ILE A 109 3.02 -0.16 -18.26
N LYS A 110 4.22 0.31 -18.66
CA LYS A 110 5.31 -0.57 -19.10
C LYS A 110 5.87 -1.40 -17.95
N ARG A 111 5.82 -0.84 -16.75
CA ARG A 111 6.25 -1.51 -15.52
C ARG A 111 5.10 -2.17 -14.77
N ASN A 112 3.86 -2.03 -15.24
CA ASN A 112 2.67 -2.45 -14.47
C ASN A 112 2.66 -1.83 -13.05
N LEU A 113 3.06 -0.56 -12.95
CA LEU A 113 3.12 0.18 -11.70
C LEU A 113 1.82 0.97 -11.53
N ASN A 114 1.18 0.84 -10.37
CA ASN A 114 -0.02 1.57 -10.02
C ASN A 114 0.09 2.27 -8.66
N SER A 115 -0.81 3.21 -8.43
CA SER A 115 -0.88 4.03 -7.21
C SER A 115 -1.48 3.33 -6.02
N GLY A 116 -1.93 2.08 -6.14
CA GLY A 116 -2.66 1.35 -5.12
C GLY A 116 -4.14 1.72 -5.05
N ASN A 117 -4.97 0.71 -4.75
CA ASN A 117 -6.40 0.93 -4.48
C ASN A 117 -6.57 1.58 -3.09
N PRO A 118 -7.17 2.79 -2.99
CA PRO A 118 -7.28 3.50 -1.72
C PRO A 118 -8.10 2.76 -0.65
N ALA A 119 -9.04 1.89 -1.03
CA ALA A 119 -9.77 1.07 -0.06
C ALA A 119 -8.88 -0.05 0.51
N LEU A 120 -8.07 -0.70 -0.33
CA LEU A 120 -7.18 -1.77 0.13
C LEU A 120 -6.01 -1.22 0.96
N VAL A 121 -5.44 -0.10 0.53
CA VAL A 121 -4.39 0.61 1.27
C VAL A 121 -4.97 1.20 2.55
N GLY A 122 -6.16 1.81 2.51
CA GLY A 122 -6.87 2.33 3.67
C GLY A 122 -7.11 1.28 4.76
N ARG A 123 -7.46 0.05 4.38
CA ARG A 123 -7.54 -1.08 5.34
C ARG A 123 -6.22 -1.32 6.07
N SER A 124 -5.10 -1.25 5.35
CA SER A 124 -3.76 -1.41 5.93
C SER A 124 -3.36 -0.22 6.80
N LEU A 125 -3.73 1.00 6.39
CA LEU A 125 -3.53 2.23 7.18
C LEU A 125 -4.34 2.21 8.48
N ALA A 126 -5.57 1.71 8.47
CA ALA A 126 -6.38 1.55 9.68
C ALA A 126 -5.72 0.62 10.70
N LEU A 127 -5.03 -0.42 10.23
CA LEU A 127 -4.28 -1.36 11.07
C LEU A 127 -2.89 -0.86 11.47
N ALA A 128 -2.30 0.02 10.65
CA ALA A 128 -1.14 0.82 11.01
C ALA A 128 -1.48 1.80 12.13
N ASP A 129 -2.73 2.24 12.25
CA ASP A 129 -3.25 2.97 13.41
C ASP A 129 -2.39 4.20 13.78
N VAL A 130 -1.90 4.94 12.79
CA VAL A 130 -0.98 6.07 12.98
C VAL A 130 -1.62 7.12 13.88
N ARG A 131 -0.88 7.55 14.91
CA ARG A 131 -1.34 8.49 15.94
C ARG A 131 -0.68 9.86 15.79
N PRO A 132 -1.34 10.94 16.22
CA PRO A 132 -0.74 12.26 16.22
C PRO A 132 0.59 12.30 17.00
N GLY A 133 1.62 12.91 16.39
CA GLY A 133 2.96 13.00 16.97
C GLY A 133 3.92 11.87 16.60
N GLU A 134 3.45 10.81 15.95
CA GLU A 134 4.29 9.68 15.57
C GLU A 134 5.23 9.98 14.40
N THR A 135 6.35 9.26 14.38
CA THR A 135 7.30 9.22 13.26
C THR A 135 6.99 8.00 12.38
N VAL A 136 6.66 8.24 11.12
CA VAL A 136 6.29 7.23 10.14
C VAL A 136 7.35 7.12 9.05
N PHE A 137 7.79 5.90 8.74
CA PHE A 137 8.57 5.60 7.55
C PHE A 137 7.67 4.94 6.49
N HIS A 138 7.48 5.61 5.36
CA HIS A 138 6.64 5.13 4.25
C HIS A 138 7.52 4.69 3.07
N VAL A 139 7.41 3.42 2.66
CA VAL A 139 8.17 2.85 1.54
C VAL A 139 7.30 2.77 0.29
N GLY A 140 7.83 3.25 -0.84
CA GLY A 140 7.12 3.24 -2.13
C GLY A 140 6.09 4.37 -2.20
N SER A 141 6.54 5.61 -2.03
CA SER A 141 5.62 6.75 -1.92
C SER A 141 4.89 7.12 -3.21
N GLY A 142 5.39 6.69 -4.38
CA GLY A 142 4.83 6.99 -5.68
C GLY A 142 4.76 8.50 -5.90
N PHE A 143 3.58 9.03 -6.20
CA PHE A 143 3.35 10.48 -6.29
C PHE A 143 3.02 11.16 -4.94
N GLY A 144 2.98 10.41 -3.83
CA GLY A 144 2.83 10.94 -2.48
C GLY A 144 1.42 10.94 -1.89
N TYR A 145 0.40 10.42 -2.58
CA TYR A 145 -0.99 10.46 -2.08
C TYR A 145 -1.15 9.82 -0.69
N PHE A 146 -0.69 8.57 -0.51
CA PHE A 146 -0.77 7.92 0.80
C PHE A 146 0.20 8.50 1.84
N THR A 147 1.33 9.08 1.39
CA THR A 147 2.20 9.85 2.29
C THR A 147 1.46 11.04 2.87
N ALA A 148 0.66 11.74 2.07
CA ALA A 148 -0.14 12.86 2.55
C ALA A 148 -1.23 12.40 3.54
N VAL A 149 -1.88 11.26 3.30
CA VAL A 149 -2.82 10.66 4.26
C VAL A 149 -2.13 10.31 5.57
N LEU A 150 -0.94 9.70 5.52
CA LEU A 150 -0.11 9.44 6.70
C LEU A 150 0.31 10.72 7.42
N ALA A 151 0.61 11.79 6.68
CA ALA A 151 0.98 13.10 7.22
C ALA A 151 -0.19 13.79 7.94
N GLU A 152 -1.42 13.65 7.44
CA GLU A 152 -2.64 14.10 8.12
C GLU A 152 -2.88 13.33 9.42
N LEU A 153 -2.67 12.00 9.42
CA LEU A 153 -2.81 11.16 10.61
C LEU A 153 -1.77 11.48 11.70
N ALA A 154 -0.50 11.57 11.31
CA ALA A 154 0.60 11.92 12.22
C ALA A 154 0.49 13.38 12.72
N GLY A 155 -0.17 14.24 11.96
CA GLY A 155 -0.37 15.64 12.27
C GLY A 155 0.93 16.46 12.30
N PRO A 156 0.84 17.78 12.55
CA PRO A 156 1.97 18.71 12.41
C PRO A 156 3.08 18.51 13.46
N LYS A 157 2.82 17.74 14.53
CA LYS A 157 3.82 17.38 15.54
C LYS A 157 4.50 16.04 15.24
N GLY A 158 3.98 15.28 14.29
CA GLY A 158 4.58 14.04 13.83
C GLY A 158 5.61 14.30 12.74
N ARG A 159 6.10 13.22 12.14
CA ARG A 159 7.06 13.26 11.03
C ARG A 159 6.80 12.10 10.07
N VAL A 160 6.87 12.34 8.78
CA VAL A 160 6.83 11.25 7.77
C VAL A 160 8.08 11.28 6.90
N ILE A 161 8.76 10.15 6.81
CA ILE A 161 9.91 9.93 5.92
C ILE A 161 9.42 9.03 4.80
N ALA A 162 9.31 9.56 3.60
CA ALA A 162 8.75 8.88 2.44
C ALA A 162 9.85 8.50 1.46
N ALA A 163 10.09 7.20 1.28
CA ALA A 163 11.08 6.67 0.36
C ALA A 163 10.46 6.38 -1.01
N GLU A 164 11.13 6.84 -2.06
CA GLU A 164 10.81 6.53 -3.45
C GLU A 164 12.11 6.32 -4.24
N ILE A 165 12.25 5.14 -4.84
CA ILE A 165 13.48 4.75 -5.53
C ILE A 165 13.53 5.32 -6.95
N ASP A 166 12.38 5.52 -7.59
CA ASP A 166 12.33 6.11 -8.92
C ASP A 166 12.55 7.63 -8.82
N PRO A 167 13.59 8.19 -9.48
CA PRO A 167 13.94 9.60 -9.32
C PRO A 167 12.85 10.57 -9.82
N ASP A 168 12.08 10.18 -10.85
CA ASP A 168 11.04 11.03 -11.43
C ASP A 168 9.80 11.05 -10.53
N LEU A 169 9.38 9.88 -10.03
CA LEU A 169 8.31 9.77 -9.05
C LEU A 169 8.70 10.48 -7.75
N ARG A 170 9.93 10.31 -7.28
CA ARG A 170 10.45 10.99 -6.09
C ARG A 170 10.39 12.50 -6.23
N ALA A 171 10.81 13.05 -7.38
CA ALA A 171 10.74 14.48 -7.64
C ALA A 171 9.29 14.99 -7.69
N ALA A 172 8.37 14.21 -8.25
CA ALA A 172 6.95 14.53 -8.26
C ALA A 172 6.34 14.48 -6.84
N ALA A 173 6.65 13.45 -6.05
CA ALA A 173 6.23 13.34 -4.65
C ALA A 173 6.71 14.54 -3.83
N ALA A 174 7.97 14.94 -3.97
CA ALA A 174 8.52 16.11 -3.27
C ALA A 174 7.75 17.40 -3.60
N ARG A 175 7.35 17.60 -4.87
CA ARG A 175 6.50 18.73 -5.26
C ARG A 175 5.10 18.65 -4.67
N ASN A 176 4.44 17.50 -4.81
CA ASN A 176 3.07 17.29 -4.33
C ASN A 176 2.95 17.36 -2.80
N LEU A 177 4.01 16.97 -2.09
CA LEU A 177 4.08 16.96 -0.63
C LEU A 177 4.61 18.26 -0.02
N SER A 178 4.93 19.28 -0.84
CA SER A 178 5.52 20.54 -0.37
C SER A 178 4.65 21.30 0.65
N ARG A 179 3.33 21.06 0.67
CA ARG A 179 2.40 21.62 1.67
C ARG A 179 2.49 20.96 3.05
N TYR A 180 3.24 19.86 3.19
CA TYR A 180 3.44 19.12 4.43
C TYR A 180 4.88 19.31 4.93
N PRO A 181 5.17 20.35 5.74
CA PRO A 181 6.53 20.68 6.16
C PRO A 181 7.18 19.61 7.04
N HIS A 182 6.38 18.71 7.62
CA HIS A 182 6.83 17.57 8.43
C HIS A 182 7.04 16.28 7.62
N VAL A 183 6.99 16.37 6.29
CA VAL A 183 7.28 15.26 5.36
C VAL A 183 8.65 15.46 4.72
N THR A 184 9.47 14.42 4.72
CA THR A 184 10.74 14.38 3.97
C THR A 184 10.66 13.28 2.93
N VAL A 185 11.00 13.60 1.68
CA VAL A 185 11.07 12.61 0.60
C VAL A 185 12.52 12.22 0.36
N VAL A 186 12.80 10.91 0.38
CA VAL A 186 14.14 10.32 0.27
C VAL A 186 14.20 9.30 -0.86
N GLY A 187 15.40 8.77 -1.13
CA GLY A 187 15.63 7.78 -2.18
C GLY A 187 15.31 6.35 -1.75
N ASP A 188 16.35 5.52 -1.82
CA ASP A 188 16.25 4.10 -1.54
C ASP A 188 15.98 3.80 -0.05
N ALA A 189 14.84 3.15 0.19
CA ALA A 189 14.38 2.76 1.52
C ALA A 189 15.33 1.80 2.26
N LEU A 190 16.13 1.03 1.52
CA LEU A 190 17.07 0.06 2.09
C LEU A 190 18.39 0.68 2.51
N THR A 191 18.70 1.90 2.07
CA THR A 191 19.95 2.60 2.41
C THR A 191 19.73 3.85 3.26
N GLU A 192 18.50 4.37 3.35
CA GLU A 192 18.16 5.58 4.12
C GLU A 192 18.46 5.47 5.61
N ASP A 193 19.32 6.33 6.18
CA ASP A 193 19.60 6.31 7.62
C ASP A 193 18.38 6.72 8.46
N LEU A 194 17.68 5.73 9.03
CA LEU A 194 16.41 5.95 9.71
C LEU A 194 16.64 6.41 11.15
N PRO A 195 15.99 7.50 11.60
CA PRO A 195 15.84 7.74 13.04
C PRO A 195 14.92 6.68 13.64
N PRO A 196 14.80 6.60 14.97
CA PRO A 196 13.77 5.78 15.59
C PRO A 196 12.37 6.15 15.07
N VAL A 197 11.59 5.15 14.67
CA VAL A 197 10.25 5.32 14.09
C VAL A 197 9.19 4.55 14.89
N ASP A 198 7.95 5.05 14.87
CA ASP A 198 6.80 4.41 15.51
C ASP A 198 6.07 3.47 14.52
N VAL A 199 6.08 3.83 13.23
CA VAL A 199 5.40 3.09 12.17
C VAL A 199 6.32 2.92 10.97
N VAL A 200 6.41 1.70 10.45
CA VAL A 200 6.89 1.44 9.09
C VAL A 200 5.70 0.98 8.25
N PHE A 201 5.45 1.63 7.13
CA PHE A 201 4.37 1.29 6.21
C PHE A 201 4.93 1.08 4.82
N SER A 202 4.75 -0.10 4.23
CA SER A 202 5.23 -0.38 2.88
C SER A 202 4.08 -0.49 1.89
N SER A 203 4.13 0.35 0.87
CA SER A 203 3.32 0.27 -0.36
C SER A 203 4.04 -0.51 -1.47
N ALA A 204 5.09 -1.26 -1.12
CA ALA A 204 5.82 -2.15 -2.01
C ALA A 204 5.97 -3.56 -1.40
N GLY A 205 6.03 -4.58 -2.24
CA GLY A 205 6.06 -5.98 -1.82
C GLY A 205 7.47 -6.50 -1.58
N LEU A 206 7.73 -7.02 -0.38
CA LEU A 206 9.03 -7.53 0.06
C LEU A 206 9.09 -9.05 0.07
N ALA A 207 10.27 -9.64 -0.13
CA ALA A 207 10.48 -11.06 0.15
C ALA A 207 11.22 -11.34 1.47
N THR A 208 11.68 -10.28 2.12
CA THR A 208 12.40 -10.33 3.40
C THR A 208 11.91 -9.21 4.32
N VAL A 209 12.18 -9.31 5.63
CA VAL A 209 11.94 -8.24 6.60
C VAL A 209 13.27 -7.52 6.85
N PRO A 210 13.48 -6.29 6.34
CA PRO A 210 14.77 -5.62 6.47
C PRO A 210 15.13 -5.35 7.93
N ARG A 211 16.25 -5.92 8.40
CA ARG A 211 16.72 -5.79 9.78
C ARG A 211 16.82 -4.34 10.25
N ARG A 212 17.29 -3.44 9.38
CA ARG A 212 17.39 -2.00 9.67
C ARG A 212 16.06 -1.32 10.02
N TRP A 213 14.94 -1.79 9.44
CA TRP A 213 13.62 -1.25 9.75
C TRP A 213 13.12 -1.78 11.11
N VAL A 214 13.45 -3.03 11.42
CA VAL A 214 13.18 -3.64 12.74
C VAL A 214 13.96 -2.92 13.83
N ASP A 215 15.25 -2.66 13.61
CA ASP A 215 16.14 -2.01 14.57
C ASP A 215 15.76 -0.53 14.82
N ALA A 216 15.23 0.15 13.79
CA ALA A 216 14.71 1.52 13.91
C ALA A 216 13.37 1.58 14.67
N LEU A 217 12.68 0.47 14.90
CA LEU A 217 11.34 0.47 15.47
C LEU A 217 11.37 0.71 17.00
N ARG A 218 10.70 1.78 17.43
CA ARG A 218 10.51 2.10 18.84
C ARG A 218 9.75 0.98 19.58
N PRO A 219 9.96 0.81 20.89
CA PRO A 219 9.10 -0.06 21.71
C PRO A 219 7.63 0.32 21.52
N GLY A 220 6.75 -0.67 21.29
CA GLY A 220 5.36 -0.46 20.95
C GLY A 220 5.09 -0.06 19.49
N GLY A 221 6.13 0.21 18.71
CA GLY A 221 6.02 0.52 17.28
C GLY A 221 5.54 -0.68 16.47
N ARG A 222 5.05 -0.40 15.26
CA ARG A 222 4.52 -1.43 14.35
C ARG A 222 4.99 -1.26 12.91
N MET A 223 5.04 -2.37 12.18
CA MET A 223 5.32 -2.38 10.75
C MET A 223 4.21 -3.07 9.99
N LEU A 224 3.75 -2.46 8.91
CA LEU A 224 2.80 -3.04 7.96
C LEU A 224 3.56 -3.33 6.67
N LEU A 225 3.92 -4.60 6.49
CA LEU A 225 4.78 -5.04 5.40
C LEU A 225 4.04 -6.08 4.54
N PRO A 226 3.83 -5.81 3.24
CA PRO A 226 3.42 -6.83 2.30
C PRO A 226 4.59 -7.79 2.04
N LEU A 227 4.49 -9.03 2.52
CA LEU A 227 5.42 -10.09 2.16
C LEU A 227 4.85 -10.85 0.96
N THR A 228 5.53 -10.75 -0.18
CA THR A 228 5.07 -11.22 -1.49
C THR A 228 6.13 -12.04 -2.20
N GLY A 229 5.74 -13.22 -2.69
CA GLY A 229 6.60 -14.18 -3.38
C GLY A 229 6.74 -13.93 -4.89
N SER A 230 7.09 -14.97 -5.65
CA SER A 230 7.49 -14.86 -7.07
C SER A 230 6.36 -14.44 -8.01
N LEU A 231 5.10 -14.55 -7.57
CA LEU A 231 3.92 -14.10 -8.32
C LEU A 231 3.43 -12.71 -7.86
N ASP A 232 4.28 -11.98 -7.15
CA ASP A 232 4.00 -10.69 -6.49
C ASP A 232 2.82 -10.72 -5.51
N GLY A 233 2.33 -11.92 -5.21
CA GLY A 233 1.25 -12.19 -4.28
C GLY A 233 1.77 -12.69 -2.94
N GLY A 234 0.99 -12.43 -1.90
CA GLY A 234 1.27 -12.91 -0.55
C GLY A 234 0.31 -12.30 0.44
N TYR A 235 0.83 -11.87 1.59
CA TYR A 235 0.01 -11.28 2.65
C TYR A 235 0.60 -9.97 3.16
N VAL A 236 -0.27 -9.04 3.56
CA VAL A 236 0.14 -7.95 4.45
C VAL A 236 0.31 -8.52 5.85
N PHE A 237 1.48 -8.31 6.44
CA PHE A 237 1.78 -8.64 7.82
C PHE A 237 1.81 -7.38 8.67
N ARG A 238 1.27 -7.48 9.88
CA ARG A 238 1.47 -6.50 10.93
C ARG A 238 2.46 -7.06 11.95
N PHE A 239 3.62 -6.42 12.06
CA PHE A 239 4.58 -6.67 13.12
C PHE A 239 4.38 -5.64 14.22
N ARG A 240 4.44 -6.05 15.49
CA ARG A 240 4.39 -5.13 16.64
C ARG A 240 5.51 -5.46 17.60
N ARG A 241 6.35 -4.48 17.90
CA ARG A 241 7.37 -4.61 18.93
C ARG A 241 6.71 -4.59 20.30
N THR A 242 6.91 -5.64 21.08
CA THR A 242 6.29 -5.75 22.40
C THR A 242 7.04 -4.91 23.44
N ALA A 243 6.60 -4.94 24.69
CA ALA A 243 7.34 -4.33 25.80
C ALA A 243 8.69 -5.03 26.04
N ASP A 244 8.79 -6.33 25.72
CA ASP A 244 10.07 -7.01 25.61
C ASP A 244 10.74 -6.60 24.27
N PRO A 245 11.88 -5.90 24.31
CA PRO A 245 12.54 -5.38 23.12
C PRO A 245 13.02 -6.46 22.15
N SER A 246 13.13 -7.73 22.61
CA SER A 246 13.55 -8.89 21.81
C SER A 246 12.38 -9.60 21.13
N ARG A 247 11.13 -9.29 21.50
CA ARG A 247 9.93 -9.98 21.02
C ARG A 247 9.07 -9.10 20.14
N PHE A 248 8.67 -9.66 19.00
CA PHE A 248 7.80 -9.05 18.02
C PHE A 248 6.62 -9.97 17.75
N ASP A 249 5.41 -9.49 17.96
CA ASP A 249 4.21 -10.19 17.51
C ASP A 249 4.03 -9.97 16.00
N ALA A 250 3.55 -10.98 15.29
CA ALA A 250 3.26 -10.91 13.86
C ALA A 250 1.87 -11.47 13.55
N ASP A 251 1.04 -10.66 12.88
CA ASP A 251 -0.31 -11.04 12.45
C ASP A 251 -0.42 -10.99 10.91
N ARG A 252 -1.06 -12.00 10.32
CA ARG A 252 -1.47 -11.99 8.91
C ARG A 252 -2.78 -11.25 8.75
N ILE A 253 -2.81 -10.24 7.89
CA ILE A 253 -3.97 -9.36 7.75
C ILE A 253 -4.85 -9.76 6.56
N THR A 254 -4.27 -9.79 5.37
CA THR A 254 -5.02 -10.00 4.13
C THR A 254 -4.13 -10.47 3.01
N VAL A 255 -4.71 -11.22 2.08
CA VAL A 255 -4.08 -11.52 0.79
C VAL A 255 -3.87 -10.21 0.04
N THR A 256 -2.75 -10.10 -0.68
CA THR A 256 -2.42 -8.90 -1.44
C THR A 256 -1.54 -9.22 -2.64
N ARG A 257 -1.41 -8.25 -3.55
CA ARG A 257 -0.37 -8.15 -4.56
C ARG A 257 0.22 -6.75 -4.55
N TYR A 258 1.54 -6.65 -4.68
CA TYR A 258 2.25 -5.38 -4.68
C TYR A 258 3.39 -5.39 -5.70
N PHE A 259 3.65 -4.21 -6.27
CA PHE A 259 4.87 -4.00 -7.04
C PHE A 259 6.11 -4.28 -6.17
N PRO A 260 7.13 -5.01 -6.67
CA PRO A 260 8.29 -5.39 -5.88
C PRO A 260 9.07 -4.21 -5.28
N CYS A 261 9.42 -4.33 -4.01
CA CYS A 261 10.45 -3.48 -3.41
C CYS A 261 11.82 -3.90 -3.98
N ALA A 262 12.48 -2.97 -4.66
CA ALA A 262 13.79 -3.22 -5.26
C ALA A 262 14.81 -3.56 -4.17
N GLY A 263 15.68 -4.54 -4.45
CA GLY A 263 16.73 -4.98 -3.51
C GLY A 263 16.28 -5.98 -2.44
N THR A 264 14.97 -6.28 -2.31
CA THR A 264 14.46 -7.23 -1.29
C THR A 264 14.07 -8.59 -1.87
N ARG A 265 14.53 -8.93 -3.09
CA ARG A 265 14.06 -10.09 -3.87
C ARG A 265 15.20 -11.07 -4.18
N ALA A 266 16.10 -11.28 -3.23
CA ALA A 266 17.20 -12.24 -3.40
C ALA A 266 16.64 -13.67 -3.61
N PRO A 267 17.26 -14.51 -4.48
CA PRO A 267 16.71 -15.83 -4.82
C PRO A 267 16.43 -16.75 -3.62
N ALA A 268 17.29 -16.70 -2.59
CA ALA A 268 17.11 -17.48 -1.37
C ALA A 268 15.88 -17.03 -0.57
N ASP A 269 15.70 -15.71 -0.37
CA ASP A 269 14.55 -15.15 0.34
C ASP A 269 13.24 -15.44 -0.40
N MET A 270 13.24 -15.29 -1.73
CA MET A 270 12.11 -15.63 -2.59
C MET A 270 11.70 -17.09 -2.45
N SER A 271 12.67 -18.00 -2.52
CA SER A 271 12.41 -19.44 -2.41
C SER A 271 11.86 -19.82 -1.04
N ALA A 272 12.44 -19.25 0.04
CA ALA A 272 11.96 -19.47 1.39
C ALA A 272 10.52 -18.95 1.58
N LEU A 273 10.22 -17.75 1.06
CA LEU A 273 8.89 -17.16 1.15
C LEU A 273 7.86 -17.92 0.31
N ASP A 274 8.18 -18.31 -0.92
CA ASP A 274 7.27 -19.09 -1.77
C ASP A 274 6.89 -20.43 -1.12
N LEU A 275 7.87 -21.14 -0.54
CA LEU A 275 7.61 -22.36 0.23
C LEU A 275 6.72 -22.10 1.44
N ALA A 276 6.96 -21.02 2.18
CA ALA A 276 6.15 -20.64 3.33
C ALA A 276 4.71 -20.28 2.92
N LEU A 277 4.51 -19.58 1.80
CA LEU A 277 3.19 -19.23 1.28
C LEU A 277 2.38 -20.46 0.83
N CYS A 278 3.05 -21.55 0.44
CA CYS A 278 2.41 -22.84 0.15
C CYS A 278 2.08 -23.66 1.41
N ASP A 279 2.61 -23.29 2.57
CA ASP A 279 2.43 -24.02 3.82
C ASP A 279 0.99 -23.88 4.35
N ARG A 280 0.29 -25.01 4.44
CA ARG A 280 -1.12 -25.11 4.85
C ARG A 280 -1.29 -25.25 6.36
N ARG A 281 -0.21 -25.30 7.14
CA ARG A 281 -0.26 -25.34 8.61
C ARG A 281 -0.84 -24.07 9.21
N ILE A 282 -0.85 -22.98 8.46
CA ILE A 282 -1.24 -21.66 8.96
C ILE A 282 -2.40 -21.04 8.16
N ASP A 283 -3.31 -20.40 8.86
CA ASP A 283 -4.41 -19.61 8.31
C ASP A 283 -4.35 -18.14 8.77
N LEU A 284 -5.37 -17.36 8.44
CA LEU A 284 -5.43 -15.94 8.82
C LEU A 284 -5.64 -15.72 10.33
N ALA A 285 -6.02 -16.75 11.09
CA ALA A 285 -6.18 -16.67 12.54
C ALA A 285 -4.90 -17.08 13.30
N SER A 286 -3.93 -17.66 12.59
CA SER A 286 -2.67 -18.14 13.17
C SER A 286 -1.85 -16.97 13.70
N ARG A 287 -1.35 -17.12 14.93
CA ARG A 287 -0.44 -16.17 15.58
C ARG A 287 0.99 -16.52 15.22
N LEU A 288 1.76 -15.50 14.89
CA LEU A 288 3.18 -15.63 14.61
C LEU A 288 3.98 -14.68 15.51
N SER A 289 5.26 -14.95 15.63
CA SER A 289 6.25 -14.03 16.17
C SER A 289 7.42 -13.86 15.20
N LEU A 290 8.04 -12.68 15.20
CA LEU A 290 9.28 -12.43 14.48
C LEU A 290 10.45 -12.64 15.44
N ARG A 291 11.28 -13.64 15.11
CA ARG A 291 12.48 -14.04 15.84
C ARG A 291 13.72 -13.57 15.08
N LEU A 292 14.66 -12.94 15.77
CA LEU A 292 15.85 -12.30 15.18
C LEU A 292 17.19 -12.94 15.61
N ASP A 293 17.18 -13.83 16.59
CA ASP A 293 18.38 -14.53 17.02
C ASP A 293 18.74 -15.67 16.05
N PRO A 294 20.04 -15.90 15.78
CA PRO A 294 20.47 -17.04 14.95
C PRO A 294 20.06 -18.38 15.57
N HIS A 295 19.47 -19.25 14.75
CA HIS A 295 19.08 -20.60 15.14
C HIS A 295 18.96 -21.50 13.91
N ASP A 296 19.03 -22.82 14.12
CA ASP A 296 18.70 -23.79 13.08
C ASP A 296 17.19 -23.82 12.82
N LYS A 297 16.79 -24.10 11.59
CA LYS A 297 15.38 -24.25 11.22
C LYS A 297 14.73 -25.38 12.02
N ASP A 298 13.64 -25.06 12.73
CA ASP A 298 12.81 -26.01 13.46
C ASP A 298 11.39 -26.11 12.85
N GLU A 299 10.56 -26.98 13.44
CA GLU A 299 9.19 -27.22 12.98
C GLU A 299 8.25 -26.03 13.20
N LEU A 300 8.57 -25.13 14.13
CA LEU A 300 7.75 -23.96 14.43
C LEU A 300 8.07 -22.78 13.50
N CYS A 301 9.20 -22.81 12.81
CA CYS A 301 9.48 -21.84 11.75
C CYS A 301 8.52 -22.03 10.56
N TRP A 302 7.63 -21.06 10.38
CA TRP A 302 6.78 -20.95 9.19
C TRP A 302 7.58 -20.39 8.02
N LEU A 303 8.31 -19.29 8.25
CA LEU A 303 9.28 -18.72 7.31
C LEU A 303 10.63 -18.64 8.02
N HIS A 304 11.66 -19.28 7.47
CA HIS A 304 13.02 -19.24 8.01
C HIS A 304 13.95 -18.62 6.96
N ALA A 305 14.38 -17.39 7.21
CA ALA A 305 15.32 -16.64 6.39
C ALA A 305 16.72 -16.66 7.03
N ALA A 306 17.70 -16.02 6.39
CA ALA A 306 19.09 -16.06 6.85
C ALA A 306 19.30 -15.39 8.22
N ASP A 307 18.58 -14.31 8.51
CA ASP A 307 18.77 -13.45 9.70
C ASP A 307 17.49 -13.26 10.55
N TYR A 308 16.39 -13.91 10.16
CA TYR A 308 15.16 -13.94 10.95
C TYR A 308 14.29 -15.18 10.67
N CYS A 309 13.37 -15.49 11.57
CA CYS A 309 12.30 -16.47 11.35
C CYS A 309 10.94 -15.89 11.77
N LEU A 310 9.89 -16.19 11.00
CA LEU A 310 8.51 -16.08 11.46
C LEU A 310 8.08 -17.41 12.04
N ARG A 311 7.85 -17.43 13.35
CA ARG A 311 7.61 -18.62 14.14
C ARG A 311 6.14 -18.71 14.54
N LEU A 312 5.61 -19.92 14.59
CA LEU A 312 4.29 -20.24 15.12
C LEU A 312 4.26 -20.16 16.65
N GLU A 313 3.23 -19.47 17.17
CA GLU A 313 2.95 -19.34 18.62
C GLU A 313 1.78 -20.23 19.05
#